data_AF-A0A1L9BKZ2-F1
#
_entry.id   AF-A0A1L9BKZ2-F1
#
_cell.length_a   1.000
_cell.length_b   1.000
_cell.length_c   1.000
_cell.angle_alpha   90.00
_cell.angle_beta   90.00
_cell.angle_gamma   90.00
#
_symmetry.space_group_name_H-M   'P 1'
#
loop_
_entity.id
_entity.type
_entity.pdbx_description
1 polymer ?
#
loop_
_entity_poly.entity_id
_entity_poly.type
_entity_poly.pdbx_seq_one_letter_code
_entity_poly.pdbx_strand_id
1 'polypeptide(L)'
;LAPHGMVGVGAIFEAYQRGELMDDAEVALLHADAEHGFRALSVPLVNVRHVARLAQEAGVLSAAESRALVDAAAALFYQDRTWPRVLQAVGEAWPASTQGRWRTWAAGGLADLKREDARACLQAAAAFVASGARPPSREGVSRPPPSSYVRRRRLVEGLCETEAGLVSSEDVLEELRAGPGAQELARAGLRRALLAGWARSLGLSPTPEEVARAESEQWARLGVAPPERAAWLAACGLDAHEFRRLCEERALEGLMLEHAARLLPDGPSWDEALASEARLEGRWAEMAARLTAPRRRPRKR
;
A
#
# COMPACT_ATOMS: atom_id res chain seq x y z
N LEU A 1 4.76 -0.86 -15.35
CA LEU A 1 4.01 0.42 -15.49
C LEU A 1 3.90 0.91 -16.93
N ALA A 2 4.92 0.78 -17.78
CA ALA A 2 4.85 1.23 -19.18
C ALA A 2 3.68 0.63 -20.00
N PRO A 3 3.34 -0.68 -19.88
CA PRO A 3 2.16 -1.24 -20.56
C PRO A 3 0.82 -0.64 -20.12
N HIS A 4 0.80 0.09 -19.00
CA HIS A 4 -0.39 0.72 -18.43
C HIS A 4 -0.41 2.24 -18.67
N GLY A 5 0.34 2.74 -19.66
CA GLY A 5 0.32 4.14 -20.09
C GLY A 5 1.36 5.05 -19.42
N MET A 6 2.31 4.50 -18.66
CA MET A 6 3.44 5.30 -18.17
C MET A 6 4.44 5.55 -19.30
N VAL A 7 4.79 6.82 -19.53
CA VAL A 7 5.90 7.21 -20.41
C VAL A 7 7.15 7.33 -19.55
N GLY A 8 8.16 6.52 -19.82
CA GLY A 8 9.44 6.59 -19.11
C GLY A 8 10.43 7.54 -19.78
N VAL A 9 11.34 8.08 -18.99
CA VAL A 9 12.35 9.06 -19.43
C VAL A 9 13.68 8.71 -18.79
N GLY A 10 14.76 8.79 -19.57
CA GLY A 10 16.13 8.67 -19.07
C GLY A 10 16.67 7.24 -19.05
N ALA A 11 17.98 7.14 -18.82
CA ALA A 11 18.73 5.89 -18.95
C ALA A 11 18.36 4.85 -17.88
N ILE A 12 17.99 5.29 -16.67
CA ILE A 12 17.57 4.41 -15.57
C ILE A 12 16.26 3.71 -15.96
N PHE A 13 15.29 4.43 -16.53
CA PHE A 13 14.06 3.82 -17.02
C PHE A 13 14.34 2.79 -18.11
N GLU A 14 15.17 3.14 -19.09
CA GLU A 14 15.55 2.22 -20.17
C GLU A 14 16.25 0.96 -19.64
N ALA A 15 17.08 1.10 -18.60
CA ALA A 15 17.73 -0.04 -17.95
C ALA A 15 16.73 -0.95 -17.23
N TYR A 16 15.72 -0.39 -16.54
CA TYR A 16 14.61 -1.20 -15.98
C TYR A 16 13.77 -1.86 -17.08
N GLN A 17 13.49 -1.14 -18.18
CA GLN A 17 12.72 -1.69 -19.30
C GLN A 17 13.44 -2.88 -19.95
N ARG A 18 14.77 -2.80 -20.08
CA ARG A 18 15.61 -3.89 -20.61
C ARG A 18 15.90 -4.99 -19.58
N GLY A 19 15.46 -4.84 -18.32
CA GLY A 19 15.70 -5.80 -17.24
C GLY A 19 17.13 -5.82 -16.71
N GLU A 20 17.94 -4.81 -17.04
CA GLU A 20 19.31 -4.65 -16.51
C GLU A 20 19.29 -4.23 -15.04
N LEU A 21 18.26 -3.46 -14.65
CA LEU A 21 17.94 -3.14 -13.26
C LEU A 21 16.62 -3.83 -12.90
N MET A 22 16.57 -4.41 -11.70
CA MET A 22 15.38 -5.12 -11.21
C MET A 22 15.03 -4.76 -9.75
N ASP A 23 16.01 -4.38 -8.94
CA ASP A 23 15.80 -4.05 -7.52
C ASP A 23 15.42 -2.58 -7.35
N ASP A 24 14.45 -2.28 -6.49
CA ASP A 24 14.06 -0.91 -6.12
C ASP A 24 15.17 -0.20 -5.34
N ALA A 25 16.04 -0.95 -4.65
CA ALA A 25 17.19 -0.42 -3.94
C ALA A 25 18.24 0.24 -4.87
N GLU A 26 18.16 -0.01 -6.18
CA GLU A 26 19.03 0.60 -7.18
C GLU A 26 18.89 2.13 -7.19
N VAL A 27 17.66 2.64 -7.07
CA VAL A 27 17.34 4.07 -7.11
C VAL A 27 17.07 4.69 -5.73
N ALA A 28 17.05 3.88 -4.68
CA ALA A 28 16.76 4.32 -3.31
C ALA A 28 17.90 5.17 -2.71
N LEU A 29 17.53 6.24 -2.02
CA LEU A 29 18.42 7.10 -1.23
C LEU A 29 17.68 7.71 -0.05
N LEU A 30 18.40 8.11 0.99
CA LEU A 30 17.90 9.01 2.03
C LEU A 30 18.14 10.45 1.61
N HIS A 31 17.17 11.31 1.88
CA HIS A 31 17.28 12.75 1.70
C HIS A 31 16.83 13.48 2.97
N ALA A 32 17.35 14.68 3.17
CA ALA A 32 16.88 15.57 4.22
C ALA A 32 15.46 16.10 3.90
N ASP A 33 14.83 16.74 4.86
CA ASP A 33 13.52 17.38 4.68
C ASP A 33 13.60 18.69 3.87
N ALA A 34 12.47 19.37 3.78
CA ALA A 34 12.33 20.64 3.07
C ALA A 34 13.20 21.76 3.65
N GLU A 35 13.37 21.81 4.98
CA GLU A 35 14.19 22.84 5.67
C GLU A 35 15.66 22.75 5.23
N HIS A 36 16.12 21.55 4.89
CA HIS A 36 17.47 21.28 4.41
C HIS A 36 17.54 21.10 2.88
N GLY A 37 16.52 21.54 2.15
CA GLY A 37 16.50 21.57 0.69
C GLY A 37 16.51 20.19 0.03
N PHE A 38 16.00 19.16 0.70
CA PHE A 38 15.94 17.79 0.17
C PHE A 38 17.29 17.21 -0.25
N ARG A 39 18.40 17.69 0.34
CA ARG A 39 19.74 17.20 -0.02
C ARG A 39 19.85 15.69 0.22
N ALA A 40 20.47 14.98 -0.71
CA ALA A 40 20.74 13.55 -0.55
C ALA A 40 21.72 13.33 0.61
N LEU A 41 21.40 12.38 1.48
CA LEU A 41 22.19 11.92 2.63
C LEU A 41 22.89 10.59 2.34
N SER A 42 22.35 9.80 1.40
CA SER A 42 22.99 8.61 0.85
C SER A 42 22.99 8.63 -0.68
N VAL A 43 23.71 7.69 -1.31
CA VAL A 43 23.87 7.60 -2.76
C VAL A 43 23.11 6.38 -3.32
N PRO A 44 22.33 6.53 -4.41
CA PRO A 44 21.76 5.39 -5.13
C PRO A 44 22.82 4.47 -5.72
N LEU A 45 22.52 3.16 -5.84
CA LEU A 45 23.45 2.21 -6.45
C LEU A 45 23.64 2.49 -7.94
N VAL A 46 22.60 2.93 -8.65
CA VAL A 46 22.71 3.35 -10.07
C VAL A 46 23.73 4.45 -10.28
N ASN A 47 23.85 5.38 -9.33
CA ASN A 47 24.85 6.44 -9.41
C ASN A 47 26.27 5.88 -9.22
N VAL A 48 26.45 4.92 -8.31
CA VAL A 48 27.75 4.25 -8.14
C VAL A 48 28.15 3.50 -9.41
N ARG A 49 27.23 2.73 -10.00
CA ARG A 49 27.45 2.01 -11.27
C ARG A 49 27.82 2.97 -12.39
N HIS A 50 27.09 4.08 -12.50
CA HIS A 50 27.33 5.10 -13.52
C HIS A 50 28.70 5.75 -13.35
N VAL A 51 29.06 6.13 -12.12
CA VAL A 51 30.37 6.72 -11.81
C VAL A 51 31.50 5.71 -12.05
N ALA A 52 31.33 4.44 -11.68
CA ALA A 52 32.32 3.39 -11.94
C ALA A 52 32.58 3.24 -13.45
N ARG A 53 31.52 3.23 -14.27
CA ARG A 53 31.62 3.22 -15.74
C ARG A 53 32.38 4.43 -16.27
N LEU A 54 32.04 5.65 -15.81
CA LEU A 54 32.73 6.87 -16.23
C LEU A 54 34.22 6.86 -15.84
N ALA A 55 34.54 6.39 -14.63
CA ALA A 55 35.92 6.26 -14.18
C ALA A 55 36.70 5.22 -15.00
N GLN A 56 36.03 4.14 -15.43
CA GLN A 56 36.61 3.14 -16.32
C GLN A 56 36.88 3.72 -17.72
N GLU A 57 35.92 4.43 -18.30
CA GLU A 57 36.06 5.09 -19.60
C GLU A 57 37.16 6.16 -19.59
N ALA A 58 37.34 6.85 -18.46
CA ALA A 58 38.42 7.81 -18.26
C ALA A 58 39.78 7.17 -17.94
N GLY A 59 39.88 5.83 -17.87
CA GLY A 59 41.12 5.11 -17.56
C GLY A 59 41.59 5.27 -16.10
N VAL A 60 40.73 5.76 -15.21
CA VAL A 60 41.03 5.95 -13.78
C VAL A 60 41.00 4.61 -13.04
N LEU A 61 39.97 3.82 -13.36
CA LEU A 61 39.76 2.47 -12.85
C LEU A 61 39.84 1.45 -13.99
N SER A 62 40.41 0.28 -13.70
CA SER A 62 40.26 -0.91 -14.51
C SER A 62 38.86 -1.51 -14.33
N ALA A 63 38.52 -2.51 -15.16
CA ALA A 63 37.27 -3.26 -15.03
C ALA A 63 37.14 -3.95 -13.65
N ALA A 64 38.24 -4.53 -13.14
CA ALA A 64 38.25 -5.19 -11.83
C ALA A 64 38.03 -4.19 -10.68
N GLU A 65 38.68 -3.02 -10.74
CA GLU A 65 38.54 -1.98 -9.73
C GLU A 65 37.14 -1.35 -9.74
N SER A 66 36.56 -1.16 -10.93
CA SER A 66 35.18 -0.68 -11.10
C SER A 66 34.17 -1.68 -10.56
N ARG A 67 34.41 -2.98 -10.79
CA ARG A 67 33.56 -4.04 -10.24
C ARG A 67 33.62 -4.06 -8.71
N ALA A 68 34.82 -3.97 -8.13
CA ALA A 68 35.00 -3.92 -6.67
C ALA A 68 34.25 -2.73 -6.02
N LEU A 69 34.25 -1.56 -6.67
CA LEU A 69 33.50 -0.39 -6.21
C LEU A 69 31.98 -0.64 -6.17
N VAL A 70 31.44 -1.23 -7.24
CA VAL A 70 30.01 -1.53 -7.35
C VAL A 70 29.61 -2.62 -6.34
N ASP A 71 30.41 -3.67 -6.19
CA ASP A 71 30.13 -4.76 -5.25
C ASP A 71 30.17 -4.28 -3.79
N ALA A 72 31.16 -3.45 -3.44
CA ALA A 72 31.23 -2.82 -2.12
C ALA A 72 30.02 -1.93 -1.82
N ALA A 73 29.56 -1.16 -2.82
CA ALA A 73 28.37 -0.32 -2.67
C ALA A 73 27.08 -1.14 -2.58
N ALA A 74 26.96 -2.21 -3.35
CA ALA A 74 25.80 -3.10 -3.34
C ALA A 74 25.66 -3.86 -2.01
N ALA A 75 26.77 -4.16 -1.33
CA ALA A 75 26.79 -4.79 -0.01
C ALA A 75 26.32 -3.85 1.12
N LEU A 76 26.28 -2.53 0.89
CA LEU A 76 25.77 -1.56 1.86
C LEU A 76 24.26 -1.36 1.71
N PHE A 77 23.54 -1.40 2.83
CA PHE A 77 22.14 -1.00 2.89
C PHE A 77 21.99 0.45 2.42
N TYR A 78 20.95 0.75 1.62
CA TYR A 78 20.84 2.03 0.90
C TYR A 78 20.84 3.26 1.84
N GLN A 79 20.40 3.09 3.08
CA GLN A 79 20.40 4.16 4.09
C GLN A 79 21.82 4.53 4.55
N ASP A 80 22.73 3.55 4.57
CA ASP A 80 24.12 3.72 5.00
C ASP A 80 25.08 3.99 3.83
N ARG A 81 24.58 3.96 2.58
CA ARG A 81 25.43 4.03 1.39
C ARG A 81 25.90 5.45 1.13
N THR A 82 27.05 5.84 1.68
CA THR A 82 27.72 7.11 1.39
C THR A 82 29.06 6.86 0.68
N TRP A 83 29.55 7.79 -0.12
CA TRP A 83 30.86 7.63 -0.78
C TRP A 83 31.99 7.27 0.19
N PRO A 84 32.13 7.92 1.37
CA PRO A 84 33.12 7.50 2.36
C PRO A 84 32.98 6.03 2.80
N ARG A 85 31.75 5.57 3.05
CA ARG A 85 31.49 4.18 3.47
C ARG A 85 31.70 3.17 2.33
N VAL A 86 31.31 3.54 1.11
CA VAL A 86 31.59 2.74 -0.09
C VAL A 86 33.10 2.57 -0.27
N LEU A 87 33.87 3.66 -0.23
CA LEU A 87 35.32 3.60 -0.39
C LEU A 87 36.01 2.87 0.77
N GLN A 88 35.49 2.99 1.99
CA GLN A 88 35.95 2.19 3.13
C GLN A 88 35.68 0.70 2.91
N ALA A 89 34.50 0.35 2.39
CA ALA A 89 34.11 -1.04 2.12
C ALA A 89 34.90 -1.66 0.95
N VAL A 90 35.34 -0.86 -0.03
CA VAL A 90 36.28 -1.31 -1.07
C VAL A 90 37.60 -1.74 -0.43
N GLY A 91 38.10 -0.98 0.55
CA GLY A 91 39.23 -1.36 1.39
C GLY A 91 40.47 -1.79 0.59
N GLU A 92 40.99 -2.97 0.91
CA GLU A 92 42.21 -3.53 0.32
C GLU A 92 42.02 -4.01 -1.13
N ALA A 93 40.79 -4.06 -1.65
CA ALA A 93 40.56 -4.39 -3.07
C ALA A 93 41.14 -3.32 -4.00
N TRP A 94 41.41 -2.11 -3.50
CA TRP A 94 42.13 -1.07 -4.23
C TRP A 94 43.54 -0.86 -3.65
N PRO A 95 44.60 -1.00 -4.47
CA PRO A 95 45.93 -0.59 -4.05
C PRO A 95 45.98 0.93 -3.84
N ALA A 96 46.96 1.39 -3.07
CA ALA A 96 47.10 2.82 -2.72
C ALA A 96 47.19 3.73 -3.95
N SER A 97 47.76 3.24 -5.06
CA SER A 97 47.82 3.97 -6.33
C SER A 97 46.44 4.22 -6.93
N THR A 98 45.53 3.25 -6.85
CA THR A 98 44.14 3.35 -7.34
C THR A 98 43.33 4.31 -6.48
N GLN A 99 43.49 4.25 -5.16
CA GLN A 99 42.89 5.24 -4.25
C GLN A 99 43.36 6.66 -4.58
N GLY A 100 44.64 6.84 -4.91
CA GLY A 100 45.20 8.11 -5.36
C GLY A 100 44.57 8.61 -6.67
N ARG A 101 44.55 7.78 -7.72
CA ARG A 101 43.92 8.12 -9.01
C ARG A 101 42.45 8.49 -8.84
N TRP A 102 41.70 7.69 -8.08
CA TRP A 102 40.30 7.95 -7.77
C TRP A 102 40.10 9.28 -7.07
N ARG A 103 40.87 9.57 -5.99
CA ARG A 103 40.73 10.84 -5.24
C ARG A 103 40.96 12.05 -6.12
N THR A 104 42.00 12.02 -6.96
CA THR A 104 42.30 13.11 -7.89
C THR A 104 41.16 13.32 -8.89
N TRP A 105 40.64 12.23 -9.46
CA TRP A 105 39.54 12.30 -10.44
C TRP A 105 38.22 12.78 -9.79
N ALA A 106 37.88 12.22 -8.63
CA ALA A 106 36.65 12.52 -7.91
C ALA A 106 36.62 13.94 -7.29
N ALA A 107 37.77 14.62 -7.18
CA ALA A 107 37.86 15.98 -6.64
C ALA A 107 37.04 17.00 -7.46
N GLY A 108 36.80 16.74 -8.74
CA GLY A 108 35.92 17.55 -9.60
C GLY A 108 34.42 17.35 -9.33
N GLY A 109 34.06 16.45 -8.40
CA GLY A 109 32.69 16.02 -8.18
C GLY A 109 32.36 14.73 -8.93
N LEU A 110 31.28 14.08 -8.51
CA LEU A 110 30.82 12.82 -9.08
C LEU A 110 29.49 13.03 -9.79
N ALA A 111 29.34 12.39 -10.95
CA ALA A 111 28.12 12.44 -11.74
C ALA A 111 26.92 11.86 -10.96
N ASP A 112 25.73 12.34 -11.29
CA ASP A 112 24.48 11.98 -10.60
C ASP A 112 23.41 11.68 -11.64
N LEU A 113 23.47 10.45 -12.17
CA LEU A 113 22.56 9.98 -13.21
C LEU A 113 21.10 10.09 -12.77
N LYS A 114 20.81 9.77 -11.50
CA LYS A 114 19.44 9.87 -10.97
C LYS A 114 18.92 11.32 -11.02
N ARG A 115 19.77 12.30 -10.72
CA ARG A 115 19.41 13.72 -10.84
C ARG A 115 19.26 14.16 -12.30
N GLU A 116 20.11 13.67 -13.20
CA GLU A 116 20.02 13.95 -14.64
C GLU A 116 18.70 13.42 -15.23
N ASP A 117 18.38 12.15 -14.97
CA ASP A 117 17.12 11.54 -15.40
C ASP A 117 15.89 12.22 -14.77
N ALA A 118 15.97 12.61 -13.50
CA ALA A 118 14.89 13.35 -12.84
C ALA A 118 14.65 14.72 -13.51
N ARG A 119 15.72 15.44 -13.87
CA ARG A 119 15.62 16.70 -14.62
C ARG A 119 15.01 16.49 -16.00
N ALA A 120 15.47 15.46 -16.73
CA ALA A 120 14.92 15.11 -18.04
C ALA A 120 13.43 14.77 -17.95
N CYS A 121 13.02 14.03 -16.92
CA CYS A 121 11.62 13.69 -16.66
C CYS A 121 10.76 14.94 -16.41
N LEU A 122 11.24 15.88 -15.59
CA LEU A 122 10.53 17.15 -15.33
C LEU A 122 10.42 18.02 -16.59
N GLN A 123 11.47 18.06 -17.41
CA GLN A 123 11.46 18.78 -18.69
C GLN A 123 10.46 18.16 -19.68
N ALA A 124 10.44 16.82 -19.79
CA ALA A 124 9.48 16.11 -20.62
C ALA A 124 8.03 16.34 -20.15
N ALA A 125 7.79 16.32 -18.84
CA ALA A 125 6.48 16.62 -18.27
C ALA A 125 6.05 18.07 -18.55
N ALA A 126 6.95 19.05 -18.40
CA ALA A 126 6.68 20.44 -18.70
C ALA A 126 6.36 20.65 -20.20
N ALA A 127 7.12 20.01 -21.09
CA ALA A 127 6.87 20.05 -22.54
C ALA A 127 5.52 19.42 -22.90
N PHE A 128 5.15 18.30 -22.27
CA PHE A 128 3.85 17.67 -22.46
C PHE A 128 2.71 18.61 -22.05
N VAL A 129 2.79 19.25 -20.88
CA VAL A 129 1.79 20.23 -20.43
C VAL A 129 1.70 21.41 -21.40
N ALA A 130 2.84 21.96 -21.82
CA ALA A 130 2.89 23.09 -22.76
C ALA A 130 2.32 22.76 -24.14
N SER A 131 2.39 21.50 -24.58
CA SER A 131 1.84 21.06 -25.86
C SER A 131 0.31 21.09 -25.94
N GLY A 132 -0.39 21.14 -24.79
CA GLY A 132 -1.84 21.00 -24.71
C GLY A 132 -2.35 19.58 -25.01
N ALA A 133 -1.46 18.60 -25.20
CA ALA A 133 -1.82 17.20 -25.32
C ALA A 133 -2.57 16.73 -24.07
N ARG A 134 -3.64 15.95 -24.27
CA ARG A 134 -4.40 15.36 -23.17
C ARG A 134 -3.81 14.00 -22.81
N PRO A 135 -3.70 13.65 -21.51
CA PRO A 135 -3.37 12.28 -21.14
C PRO A 135 -4.44 11.34 -21.68
N PRO A 136 -4.10 10.08 -21.99
CA PRO A 136 -5.08 9.09 -22.42
C PRO A 136 -6.22 8.99 -21.40
N SER A 137 -7.45 8.81 -21.90
CA SER A 137 -8.65 8.70 -21.07
C SER A 137 -8.49 7.58 -20.06
N ARG A 138 -8.71 7.89 -18.78
CA ARG A 138 -8.71 6.91 -17.69
C ARG A 138 -10.07 6.22 -17.51
N GLU A 139 -11.00 6.41 -18.45
CA GLU A 139 -12.32 5.77 -18.41
C GLU A 139 -12.16 4.25 -18.40
N GLY A 140 -12.80 3.59 -17.43
CA GLY A 140 -12.74 2.14 -17.26
C GLY A 140 -11.51 1.60 -16.49
N VAL A 141 -10.51 2.43 -16.17
CA VAL A 141 -9.38 1.97 -15.34
C VAL A 141 -9.73 2.11 -13.86
N SER A 142 -10.12 0.98 -13.23
CA SER A 142 -10.24 0.89 -11.77
C SER A 142 -8.90 1.27 -11.15
N ARG A 143 -8.84 2.40 -10.44
CA ARG A 143 -7.62 2.75 -9.69
C ARG A 143 -7.35 1.63 -8.70
N PRO A 144 -6.13 1.05 -8.67
CA PRO A 144 -5.80 0.11 -7.63
C PRO A 144 -5.99 0.81 -6.28
N PRO A 145 -6.50 0.09 -5.26
CA PRO A 145 -6.64 0.66 -3.94
C PRO A 145 -5.28 1.18 -3.46
N PRO A 146 -5.26 2.26 -2.65
CA PRO A 146 -4.00 2.77 -2.09
C PRO A 146 -3.24 1.65 -1.36
N SER A 147 -1.91 1.71 -1.40
CA SER A 147 -1.05 0.74 -0.72
C SER A 147 -1.39 0.63 0.76
N SER A 148 -1.02 -0.49 1.40
CA SER A 148 -1.25 -0.67 2.84
C SER A 148 -0.62 0.45 3.67
N TYR A 149 0.56 0.94 3.27
CA TYR A 149 1.21 2.10 3.88
C TYR A 149 0.32 3.36 3.80
N VAL A 150 -0.15 3.71 2.60
CA VAL A 150 -1.01 4.90 2.41
C VAL A 150 -2.31 4.77 3.19
N ARG A 151 -2.94 3.58 3.20
CA ARG A 151 -4.18 3.34 3.99
C ARG A 151 -3.96 3.52 5.48
N ARG A 152 -2.90 2.93 6.03
CA ARG A 152 -2.56 3.06 7.47
C ARG A 152 -2.21 4.49 7.85
N ARG A 153 -1.46 5.18 6.99
CA ARG A 153 -1.07 6.57 7.21
C ARG A 153 -2.30 7.50 7.21
N ARG A 154 -3.20 7.37 6.23
CA ARG A 154 -4.46 8.13 6.19
C ARG A 154 -5.35 7.88 7.40
N LEU A 155 -5.38 6.64 7.90
CA LEU A 155 -6.15 6.29 9.09
C LEU A 155 -5.62 7.00 10.34
N VAL A 156 -4.30 7.17 10.45
CA VAL A 156 -3.65 7.84 11.60
C VAL A 156 -3.74 9.36 11.47
N GLU A 157 -3.48 9.90 10.28
CA GLU A 157 -3.48 11.36 10.01
C GLU A 157 -4.90 11.94 9.81
N GLY A 158 -5.95 11.12 9.87
CA GLY A 158 -7.33 11.54 9.68
C GLY A 158 -7.87 12.37 10.85
N LEU A 159 -8.91 13.18 10.60
CA LEU A 159 -9.60 13.98 11.62
C LEU A 159 -11.07 13.61 11.66
N CYS A 160 -11.61 13.51 12.88
CA CYS A 160 -13.02 13.34 13.17
C CYS A 160 -13.62 14.70 13.58
N GLU A 161 -14.72 15.10 12.96
CA GLU A 161 -15.42 16.36 13.26
C GLU A 161 -16.64 16.12 14.15
N THR A 162 -16.64 16.69 15.35
CA THR A 162 -17.73 16.58 16.32
C THR A 162 -18.29 17.97 16.63
N GLU A 163 -19.46 18.03 17.28
CA GLU A 163 -20.01 19.31 17.76
C GLU A 163 -19.06 20.08 18.69
N ALA A 164 -18.19 19.37 19.42
CA ALA A 164 -17.22 19.96 20.34
C ALA A 164 -15.90 20.37 19.68
N GLY A 165 -15.67 20.00 18.41
CA GLY A 165 -14.44 20.30 17.67
C GLY A 165 -13.84 19.08 16.94
N LEU A 166 -12.61 19.27 16.46
CA LEU A 166 -11.85 18.25 15.72
C LEU A 166 -11.06 17.36 16.68
N VAL A 167 -11.05 16.05 16.40
CA VAL A 167 -10.28 15.04 17.14
C VAL A 167 -9.45 14.22 16.16
N SER A 168 -8.22 13.85 16.53
CA SER A 168 -7.39 12.98 15.70
C SER A 168 -7.98 11.57 15.63
N SER A 169 -7.95 10.97 14.44
CA SER A 169 -8.31 9.55 14.27
C SER A 169 -7.36 8.62 15.04
N GLU A 170 -6.10 9.04 15.26
CA GLU A 170 -5.16 8.28 16.08
C GLU A 170 -5.61 8.18 17.54
N ASP A 171 -6.02 9.30 18.14
CA ASP A 171 -6.51 9.36 19.52
C ASP A 171 -7.78 8.50 19.67
N VAL A 172 -8.71 8.62 18.72
CA VAL A 172 -9.92 7.79 18.68
C VAL A 172 -9.57 6.30 18.61
N LEU A 173 -8.58 5.92 17.80
CA LEU A 173 -8.15 4.53 17.69
C LEU A 173 -7.45 4.03 18.96
N GLU A 174 -6.72 4.87 19.67
CA GLU A 174 -6.10 4.51 20.93
C GLU A 174 -7.15 4.17 21.98
N GLU A 175 -8.16 5.03 22.14
CA GLU A 175 -9.30 4.78 23.03
C GLU A 175 -10.09 3.53 22.61
N LEU A 176 -10.36 3.35 21.31
CA LEU A 176 -11.02 2.15 20.81
C LEU A 176 -10.22 0.87 21.04
N ARG A 177 -8.88 0.91 21.00
CA ARG A 177 -8.03 -0.25 21.30
C ARG A 177 -8.06 -0.61 22.78
N ALA A 178 -8.15 0.38 23.66
CA ALA A 178 -8.26 0.19 25.11
C ALA A 178 -9.68 -0.25 25.55
N GLY A 179 -10.70 0.07 24.74
CA GLY A 179 -12.09 -0.21 25.03
C GLY A 179 -12.50 -1.70 24.97
N PRO A 180 -13.63 -2.06 25.61
CA PRO A 180 -14.20 -3.41 25.51
C PRO A 180 -14.65 -3.71 24.08
N GLY A 181 -14.52 -4.96 23.64
CA GLY A 181 -14.94 -5.39 22.30
C GLY A 181 -13.98 -4.99 21.16
N ALA A 182 -12.85 -4.32 21.46
CA ALA A 182 -11.85 -3.93 20.46
C ALA A 182 -11.42 -5.10 19.56
N GLN A 183 -11.15 -6.27 20.16
CA GLN A 183 -10.77 -7.47 19.41
C GLN A 183 -11.89 -7.98 18.51
N GLU A 184 -13.14 -7.91 18.94
CA GLU A 184 -14.29 -8.40 18.18
C GLU A 184 -14.55 -7.49 16.97
N LEU A 185 -14.51 -6.16 17.19
CA LEU A 185 -14.58 -5.16 16.12
C LEU A 185 -13.46 -5.35 15.10
N ALA A 186 -12.22 -5.54 15.56
CA ALA A 186 -11.08 -5.78 14.70
C ALA A 186 -11.23 -7.08 13.89
N ARG A 187 -11.67 -8.19 14.53
CA ARG A 187 -11.91 -9.46 13.84
C ARG A 187 -13.00 -9.35 12.78
N ALA A 188 -14.10 -8.66 13.08
CA ALA A 188 -15.16 -8.42 12.11
C ALA A 188 -14.66 -7.61 10.90
N GLY A 189 -13.91 -6.52 11.15
CA GLY A 189 -13.31 -5.71 10.10
C GLY A 189 -12.30 -6.48 9.24
N LEU A 190 -11.43 -7.28 9.87
CA LEU A 190 -10.43 -8.09 9.17
C LEU A 190 -11.07 -9.18 8.31
N ARG A 191 -12.10 -9.88 8.80
CA ARG A 191 -12.84 -10.89 8.03
C ARG A 191 -13.44 -10.29 6.77
N ARG A 192 -14.16 -9.17 6.90
CA ARG A 192 -14.71 -8.44 5.74
C ARG A 192 -13.61 -8.06 4.74
N ALA A 193 -12.55 -7.42 5.21
CA ALA A 193 -11.48 -6.95 4.34
C ALA A 193 -10.76 -8.10 3.61
N LEU A 194 -10.55 -9.23 4.28
CA LEU A 194 -9.95 -10.44 3.70
C LEU A 194 -10.85 -11.08 2.65
N LEU A 195 -12.14 -11.27 2.96
CA LEU A 195 -13.11 -11.83 2.01
C LEU A 195 -13.28 -10.93 0.78
N ALA A 196 -13.40 -9.62 0.98
CA ALA A 196 -13.47 -8.67 -0.12
C ALA A 196 -12.18 -8.66 -0.96
N GLY A 197 -11.01 -8.75 -0.33
CA GLY A 197 -9.72 -8.87 -1.01
C GLY A 197 -9.62 -10.15 -1.85
N TRP A 198 -10.07 -11.28 -1.30
CA TRP A 198 -10.09 -12.56 -2.00
C TRP A 198 -11.06 -12.54 -3.18
N ALA A 199 -12.27 -12.00 -3.00
CA ALA A 199 -13.24 -11.80 -4.08
C ALA A 199 -12.63 -11.02 -5.25
N ARG A 200 -11.93 -9.91 -4.95
CA ARG A 200 -11.23 -9.11 -5.97
C ARG A 200 -10.12 -9.90 -6.66
N SER A 201 -9.37 -10.75 -5.95
CA SER A 201 -8.35 -11.61 -6.58
C SER A 201 -8.92 -12.68 -7.52
N LEU A 202 -10.20 -13.06 -7.32
CA LEU A 202 -10.95 -13.92 -8.22
C LEU A 202 -11.56 -13.14 -9.41
N GLY A 203 -11.30 -11.82 -9.51
CA GLY A 203 -11.85 -10.96 -10.54
C GLY A 203 -13.29 -10.50 -10.29
N LEU A 204 -13.83 -10.74 -9.10
CA LEU A 204 -15.18 -10.31 -8.75
C LEU A 204 -15.22 -8.83 -8.40
N SER A 205 -16.30 -8.16 -8.81
CA SER A 205 -16.58 -6.77 -8.49
C SER A 205 -18.08 -6.63 -8.23
N PRO A 206 -18.49 -5.88 -7.20
CA PRO A 206 -19.92 -5.69 -6.94
C PRO A 206 -20.51 -4.75 -7.99
N THR A 207 -21.74 -5.03 -8.39
CA THR A 207 -22.54 -4.13 -9.22
C THR A 207 -22.92 -2.87 -8.44
N PRO A 208 -23.23 -1.75 -9.12
CA PRO A 208 -23.70 -0.53 -8.45
C PRO A 208 -24.94 -0.76 -7.56
N GLU A 209 -25.82 -1.68 -7.95
CA GLU A 209 -27.02 -2.04 -7.19
C GLU A 209 -26.69 -2.80 -5.90
N GLU A 210 -25.73 -3.73 -5.93
CA GLU A 210 -25.27 -4.44 -4.74
C GLU A 210 -24.60 -3.50 -3.73
N VAL A 211 -23.83 -2.53 -4.21
CA VAL A 211 -23.23 -1.49 -3.36
C VAL A 211 -24.32 -0.61 -2.75
N ALA A 212 -25.32 -0.18 -3.53
CA ALA A 212 -26.42 0.64 -3.04
C ALA A 212 -27.28 -0.10 -2.01
N ARG A 213 -27.51 -1.42 -2.20
CA ARG A 213 -28.17 -2.29 -1.23
C ARG A 213 -27.38 -2.35 0.08
N ALA A 214 -26.08 -2.64 0.01
CA ALA A 214 -25.21 -2.70 1.18
C ALA A 214 -25.16 -1.35 1.94
N GLU A 215 -25.18 -0.24 1.20
CA GLU A 215 -25.24 1.11 1.78
C GLU A 215 -26.57 1.36 2.50
N SER A 216 -27.70 1.02 1.87
CA SER A 216 -29.03 1.17 2.46
C SER A 216 -29.20 0.33 3.73
N GLU A 217 -28.75 -0.93 3.71
CA GLU A 217 -28.77 -1.82 4.87
C GLU A 217 -27.90 -1.29 6.01
N GLN A 218 -26.73 -0.71 5.68
CA GLN A 218 -25.86 -0.14 6.69
C GLN A 218 -26.47 1.12 7.31
N TRP A 219 -27.07 2.01 6.53
CA TRP A 219 -27.79 3.16 7.09
C TRP A 219 -28.97 2.74 7.96
N ALA A 220 -29.72 1.72 7.55
CA ALA A 220 -30.82 1.17 8.36
C ALA A 220 -30.32 0.60 9.70
N ARG A 221 -29.16 -0.09 9.70
CA ARG A 221 -28.54 -0.62 10.92
C ARG A 221 -28.04 0.48 11.85
N LEU A 222 -27.47 1.55 11.30
CA LEU A 222 -26.97 2.69 12.07
C LEU A 222 -28.11 3.54 12.64
N GLY A 223 -29.29 3.53 12.00
CA GLY A 223 -30.43 4.33 12.42
C GLY A 223 -30.26 5.84 12.20
N VAL A 224 -29.30 6.25 11.36
CA VAL A 224 -28.99 7.67 11.10
C VAL A 224 -29.88 8.22 9.99
N ALA A 225 -30.59 9.32 10.27
CA ALA A 225 -31.51 9.93 9.32
C ALA A 225 -30.74 10.57 8.14
N PRO A 226 -31.29 10.60 6.91
CA PRO A 226 -30.63 11.20 5.75
C PRO A 226 -29.98 12.59 5.97
N PRO A 227 -30.61 13.57 6.63
CA PRO A 227 -29.99 14.89 6.85
C PRO A 227 -28.78 14.86 7.80
N GLU A 228 -28.66 13.84 8.66
CA GLU A 228 -27.59 13.72 9.66
C GLU A 228 -26.38 12.94 9.15
N ARG A 229 -26.53 12.21 8.03
CA ARG A 229 -25.50 11.30 7.51
C ARG A 229 -24.16 11.99 7.25
N ALA A 230 -24.17 13.21 6.72
CA ALA A 230 -22.95 13.95 6.44
C ALA A 230 -22.17 14.27 7.72
N ALA A 231 -22.87 14.75 8.75
CA ALA A 231 -22.27 15.01 10.07
C ALA A 231 -21.79 13.71 10.74
N TRP A 232 -22.55 12.63 10.62
CA TRP A 232 -22.16 11.32 11.14
C TRP A 232 -20.88 10.78 10.49
N LEU A 233 -20.76 10.93 9.16
CA LEU A 233 -19.56 10.54 8.43
C LEU A 233 -18.35 11.37 8.87
N ALA A 234 -18.51 12.69 8.97
CA ALA A 234 -17.45 13.57 9.43
C ALA A 234 -17.00 13.23 10.86
N ALA A 235 -17.92 12.90 11.76
CA ALA A 235 -17.62 12.42 13.11
C ALA A 235 -16.89 11.07 13.15
N CYS A 236 -17.03 10.27 12.11
CA CYS A 236 -16.27 9.02 11.93
C CYS A 236 -14.95 9.22 11.18
N GLY A 237 -14.60 10.46 10.80
CA GLY A 237 -13.43 10.76 9.98
C GLY A 237 -13.52 10.18 8.56
N LEU A 238 -14.74 10.07 8.03
CA LEU A 238 -15.03 9.53 6.71
C LEU A 238 -15.65 10.58 5.80
N ASP A 239 -15.35 10.47 4.50
CA ASP A 239 -16.18 11.08 3.46
C ASP A 239 -17.17 10.07 2.84
N ALA A 240 -18.08 10.56 2.00
CA ALA A 240 -19.08 9.73 1.33
C ALA A 240 -18.48 8.66 0.42
N HIS A 241 -17.35 8.94 -0.22
CA HIS A 241 -16.65 7.98 -1.08
C HIS A 241 -15.97 6.89 -0.23
N GLU A 242 -15.38 7.24 0.90
CA GLU A 242 -14.78 6.28 1.83
C GLU A 242 -15.81 5.37 2.48
N PHE A 243 -16.96 5.92 2.87
CA PHE A 243 -18.09 5.13 3.33
C PHE A 243 -18.60 4.18 2.24
N ARG A 244 -18.72 4.67 1.00
CA ARG A 244 -19.09 3.82 -0.14
C ARG A 244 -18.09 2.68 -0.36
N ARG A 245 -16.78 2.92 -0.23
CA ARG A 245 -15.76 1.86 -0.30
C ARG A 245 -15.94 0.78 0.78
N LEU A 246 -16.33 1.17 2.00
CA LEU A 246 -16.66 0.19 3.05
C LEU A 246 -17.93 -0.61 2.69
N CYS A 247 -18.90 0.01 2.01
CA CYS A 247 -20.10 -0.66 1.51
C CYS A 247 -19.79 -1.59 0.32
N GLU A 248 -18.85 -1.25 -0.55
CA GLU A 248 -18.34 -2.16 -1.58
C GLU A 248 -17.69 -3.41 -0.98
N GLU A 249 -16.88 -3.26 0.08
CA GLU A 249 -16.32 -4.41 0.80
C GLU A 249 -17.41 -5.29 1.41
N ARG A 250 -18.48 -4.69 1.95
CA ARG A 250 -19.63 -5.43 2.48
C ARG A 250 -20.42 -6.15 1.40
N ALA A 251 -20.61 -5.52 0.24
CA ALA A 251 -21.26 -6.15 -0.90
C ALA A 251 -20.46 -7.39 -1.37
N LEU A 252 -19.13 -7.26 -1.46
CA LEU A 252 -18.24 -8.37 -1.80
C LEU A 252 -18.24 -9.47 -0.72
N GLU A 253 -18.21 -9.12 0.55
CA GLU A 253 -18.35 -10.09 1.66
C GLU A 253 -19.69 -10.83 1.55
N GLY A 254 -20.79 -10.11 1.31
CA GLY A 254 -22.11 -10.71 1.09
C GLY A 254 -22.12 -11.70 -0.07
N LEU A 255 -21.54 -11.32 -1.22
CA LEU A 255 -21.42 -12.20 -2.39
C LEU A 255 -20.59 -13.45 -2.09
N MET A 256 -19.50 -13.33 -1.34
CA MET A 256 -18.70 -14.47 -0.90
C MET A 256 -19.47 -15.43 -0.02
N LEU A 257 -20.25 -14.90 0.93
CA LEU A 257 -21.05 -15.72 1.83
C LEU A 257 -22.25 -16.37 1.11
N GLU A 258 -22.93 -15.62 0.24
CA GLU A 258 -24.09 -16.09 -0.54
C GLU A 258 -23.71 -17.22 -1.51
N HIS A 259 -22.48 -17.20 -2.02
CA HIS A 259 -21.99 -18.19 -2.98
C HIS A 259 -20.93 -19.15 -2.41
N ALA A 260 -20.78 -19.22 -1.08
CA ALA A 260 -19.73 -20.00 -0.40
C ALA A 260 -19.62 -21.45 -0.90
N ALA A 261 -20.76 -22.13 -1.10
CA ALA A 261 -20.82 -23.51 -1.58
C ALA A 261 -20.22 -23.72 -3.00
N ARG A 262 -20.08 -22.66 -3.80
CA ARG A 262 -19.55 -22.71 -5.17
C ARG A 262 -18.13 -22.15 -5.30
N LEU A 263 -17.65 -21.43 -4.28
CA LEU A 263 -16.35 -20.75 -4.32
C LEU A 263 -15.18 -21.67 -3.97
N LEU A 264 -15.49 -22.81 -3.36
CA LEU A 264 -14.52 -23.85 -2.99
C LEU A 264 -14.98 -25.20 -3.52
N PRO A 265 -14.05 -26.09 -3.92
CA PRO A 265 -14.36 -27.51 -4.06
C PRO A 265 -14.94 -28.04 -2.75
N ASP A 266 -16.13 -28.65 -2.80
CA ASP A 266 -16.88 -29.08 -1.62
C ASP A 266 -17.08 -27.97 -0.57
N GLY A 267 -17.43 -26.75 -1.04
CA GLY A 267 -17.62 -25.59 -0.18
C GLY A 267 -18.78 -25.72 0.81
N PRO A 268 -18.73 -24.99 1.94
CA PRO A 268 -19.72 -25.11 3.00
C PRO A 268 -21.08 -24.55 2.58
N SER A 269 -22.13 -25.22 3.02
CA SER A 269 -23.51 -24.74 2.96
C SER A 269 -23.86 -23.79 4.11
N TRP A 270 -24.96 -23.07 3.96
CA TRP A 270 -25.48 -22.19 5.00
C TRP A 270 -25.87 -22.96 6.27
N ASP A 271 -26.49 -24.14 6.14
CA ASP A 271 -26.91 -24.96 7.28
C ASP A 271 -25.72 -25.50 8.08
N GLU A 272 -24.63 -25.88 7.41
CA GLU A 272 -23.39 -26.31 8.08
C GLU A 272 -22.77 -25.18 8.90
N ALA A 273 -22.74 -23.97 8.34
CA ALA A 273 -22.25 -22.79 9.05
C ALA A 273 -23.13 -22.45 10.26
N LEU A 274 -24.46 -22.44 10.10
CA LEU A 274 -25.40 -22.20 11.20
C LEU A 274 -25.24 -23.25 12.31
N ALA A 275 -25.19 -24.53 11.94
CA ALA A 275 -25.08 -25.62 12.90
C ALA A 275 -23.75 -25.56 13.67
N SER A 276 -22.65 -25.19 13.01
CA SER A 276 -21.34 -25.04 13.64
C SER A 276 -21.37 -23.94 14.71
N GLU A 277 -21.75 -22.71 14.36
CA GLU A 277 -21.75 -21.59 15.31
C GLU A 277 -22.78 -21.77 16.42
N ALA A 278 -23.98 -22.29 16.12
CA ALA A 278 -24.99 -22.57 17.13
C ALA A 278 -24.51 -23.60 18.17
N ARG A 279 -23.65 -24.54 17.79
CA ARG A 279 -23.05 -25.50 18.72
C ARG A 279 -21.94 -24.86 19.55
N LEU A 280 -21.06 -24.07 18.94
CA LEU A 280 -20.00 -23.35 19.64
C LEU A 280 -20.56 -22.35 20.67
N GLU A 281 -21.66 -21.68 20.34
CA GLU A 281 -22.35 -20.75 21.24
C GLU A 281 -23.32 -21.43 22.22
N GLY A 282 -23.45 -22.77 22.20
CA GLY A 282 -24.37 -23.51 23.08
C GLY A 282 -25.86 -23.39 22.74
N ARG A 283 -26.26 -22.53 21.79
CA ARG A 283 -27.65 -22.34 21.34
C ARG A 283 -28.31 -23.63 20.82
N TRP A 284 -27.51 -24.52 20.22
CA TRP A 284 -27.99 -25.82 19.77
C TRP A 284 -28.53 -26.66 20.93
N ALA A 285 -27.79 -26.71 22.04
CA ALA A 285 -28.19 -27.44 23.24
C ALA A 285 -29.45 -26.83 23.86
N GLU A 286 -29.54 -25.50 23.93
CA GLU A 286 -30.73 -24.80 24.42
C GLU A 286 -31.97 -25.11 23.57
N MET A 287 -31.82 -25.12 22.24
CA MET A 287 -32.92 -25.43 21.33
C MET A 287 -33.33 -26.88 21.45
N ALA A 288 -32.37 -27.81 21.52
CA ALA A 288 -32.64 -29.23 21.73
C ALA A 288 -33.41 -29.47 23.05
N ALA A 289 -33.01 -28.81 24.13
CA ALA A 289 -33.72 -28.87 25.41
C ALA A 289 -35.14 -28.28 25.33
N ARG A 290 -35.31 -27.16 24.62
CA ARG A 290 -36.64 -26.55 24.39
C ARG A 290 -37.58 -27.48 23.61
N LEU A 291 -37.06 -28.20 22.61
CA LEU A 291 -37.85 -29.11 21.79
C LEU A 291 -38.25 -30.40 22.51
N THR A 292 -37.44 -30.87 23.47
CA THR A 292 -37.75 -32.06 24.29
C THR A 292 -38.60 -31.75 25.52
N ALA A 293 -38.79 -30.47 25.86
CA ALA A 293 -39.65 -30.06 26.97
C ALA A 293 -41.12 -30.45 26.70
N PRO A 294 -41.84 -31.02 27.67
CA PRO A 294 -43.23 -31.44 27.48
C PRO A 294 -44.12 -30.23 27.16
N ARG A 295 -44.82 -30.27 26.01
CA ARG A 295 -45.83 -29.26 25.64
C ARG A 295 -46.89 -29.20 26.74
N ARG A 296 -46.98 -28.09 27.49
CA ARG A 296 -48.04 -27.86 28.48
C ARG A 296 -49.39 -28.03 27.79
N ARG A 297 -50.15 -29.08 28.13
CA ARG A 297 -51.55 -29.21 27.71
C ARG A 297 -52.34 -28.03 28.31
N PRO A 298 -53.17 -27.32 27.54
CA PRO A 298 -54.05 -26.31 28.12
C PRO A 298 -54.97 -27.00 29.14
N ARG A 299 -55.03 -26.45 30.36
CA ARG A 299 -55.98 -26.90 31.38
C ARG A 299 -57.39 -26.80 30.80
N LYS A 300 -58.06 -27.93 30.58
CA LYS A 300 -59.49 -27.95 30.31
C LYS A 300 -60.18 -27.36 31.55
N ARG A 301 -60.88 -26.24 31.35
CA ARG A 301 -61.84 -25.69 32.32
C ARG A 301 -63.08 -26.57 32.34
#